data_AF-A0A2J8I6L6-F1
#
_entry.id   AF-A0A2J8I6L6-F1
#
_cell.length_a   1.000
_cell.length_b   1.000
_cell.length_c   1.000
_cell.angle_alpha   90.00
_cell.angle_beta   90.00
_cell.angle_gamma   90.00
#
_symmetry.space_group_name_H-M   'P 1'
#
loop_
_entity.id
_entity.type
_entity.pdbx_description
1 polymer ?
#
loop_
_entity_poly.entity_id
_entity_poly.type
_entity_poly.pdbx_seq_one_letter_code
_entity_poly.pdbx_strand_id
1 'polypeptide(L)'
;MEYVEKITREEVRSSMEEYITEGTGHSVDFATIEEAIEASVKSIHQRVNDFEVLTQEMIDDQAEDYDGYLDGAEVGDLVWGDNEMWVSQGTVESWIYEEEGLAHGKDLDVRDIESLVADHLIVDRLKKFNSK
;
A
#
# COMPACT_ATOMS: atom_id res chain seq x y z
N MET A 1 8.45 -18.84 12.18
CA MET A 1 8.07 -17.99 11.04
C MET A 1 6.57 -18.01 10.95
N GLU A 2 5.94 -16.93 11.39
CA GLU A 2 4.53 -16.73 11.09
C GLU A 2 4.39 -16.42 9.61
N TYR A 3 3.40 -17.02 8.98
CA TYR A 3 3.17 -16.86 7.55
C TYR A 3 2.31 -15.62 7.32
N VAL A 4 2.82 -14.69 6.52
CA VAL A 4 2.06 -13.53 6.06
C VAL A 4 1.27 -13.94 4.82
N GLU A 5 -0.05 -13.76 4.88
CA GLU A 5 -0.93 -14.05 3.76
C GLU A 5 -0.69 -13.04 2.63
N LYS A 6 -0.35 -13.53 1.44
CA LYS A 6 -0.14 -12.67 0.27
C LYS A 6 -1.43 -11.97 -0.13
N ILE A 7 -1.29 -10.75 -0.62
CA ILE A 7 -2.37 -10.00 -1.28
C ILE A 7 -2.49 -10.53 -2.72
N THR A 8 -3.67 -11.01 -3.07
CA THR A 8 -3.98 -11.59 -4.38
C THR A 8 -4.44 -10.54 -5.39
N ARG A 9 -4.34 -10.85 -6.69
CA ARG A 9 -4.90 -9.97 -7.73
C ARG A 9 -6.42 -9.77 -7.60
N GLU A 10 -7.11 -10.79 -7.09
CA GLU A 10 -8.56 -10.73 -6.89
C GLU A 10 -8.92 -9.75 -5.77
N GLU A 11 -8.16 -9.75 -4.66
CA GLU A 11 -8.29 -8.75 -3.60
C GLU A 11 -8.00 -7.34 -4.12
N VAL A 12 -6.92 -7.17 -4.90
CA VAL A 12 -6.59 -5.88 -5.51
C VAL A 12 -7.72 -5.39 -6.43
N ARG A 13 -8.21 -6.25 -7.33
CA ARG A 13 -9.29 -5.91 -8.25
C ARG A 13 -10.57 -5.54 -7.50
N SER A 14 -10.95 -6.35 -6.51
CA SER A 14 -12.15 -6.11 -5.69
C SER A 14 -12.04 -4.76 -4.97
N SER A 15 -10.88 -4.46 -4.38
CA SER A 15 -10.66 -3.19 -3.69
C SER A 15 -10.67 -2.00 -4.65
N MET A 16 -10.06 -2.10 -5.85
CA MET A 16 -10.18 -1.08 -6.89
C MET A 16 -11.65 -0.79 -7.23
N GLU A 17 -12.44 -1.84 -7.47
CA GLU A 17 -13.85 -1.73 -7.86
C GLU A 17 -14.72 -1.03 -6.78
N GLU A 18 -14.33 -1.04 -5.51
CA GLU A 18 -15.01 -0.31 -4.44
C GLU A 18 -14.82 1.22 -4.51
N TYR A 19 -13.69 1.68 -5.08
CA TYR A 19 -13.37 3.11 -5.22
C TYR A 19 -13.78 3.69 -6.58
N ILE A 20 -13.95 2.86 -7.61
CA ILE A 20 -14.39 3.30 -8.93
C ILE A 20 -15.86 3.75 -8.89
N THR A 21 -16.12 4.95 -9.39
CA THR A 21 -17.46 5.54 -9.52
C THR A 21 -17.71 6.03 -10.95
N GLU A 22 -18.95 6.43 -11.27
CA GLU A 22 -19.29 7.00 -12.60
C GLU A 22 -18.48 8.26 -12.93
N GLY A 23 -18.00 9.01 -11.91
CA GLY A 23 -17.17 10.19 -12.08
C GLY A 23 -15.69 9.91 -12.25
N THR A 24 -15.26 8.65 -12.12
CA THR A 24 -13.83 8.30 -12.14
C THR A 24 -13.20 8.53 -13.51
N GLY A 25 -12.12 9.31 -13.52
CA GLY A 25 -11.31 9.56 -14.70
C GLY A 25 -10.28 8.46 -14.96
N HIS A 26 -9.74 8.41 -16.18
CA HIS A 26 -8.60 7.55 -16.52
C HIS A 26 -7.61 8.31 -17.40
N SER A 27 -6.33 7.91 -17.36
CA SER A 27 -5.30 8.53 -18.22
C SER A 27 -5.65 8.36 -19.70
N VAL A 28 -5.26 9.35 -20.51
CA VAL A 28 -5.36 9.31 -21.98
C VAL A 28 -4.55 8.18 -22.62
N ASP A 29 -3.63 7.57 -21.87
CA ASP A 29 -2.85 6.42 -22.30
C ASP A 29 -3.69 5.14 -22.45
N PHE A 30 -4.89 5.11 -21.88
CA PHE A 30 -5.82 3.98 -21.92
C PHE A 30 -7.05 4.32 -22.75
N ALA A 31 -7.55 3.37 -23.53
CA ALA A 31 -8.75 3.58 -24.35
C ALA A 31 -10.03 3.46 -23.51
N THR A 32 -9.96 2.76 -22.38
CA THR A 32 -11.09 2.53 -21.47
C THR A 32 -10.64 2.52 -20.01
N ILE A 33 -11.61 2.73 -19.11
CA ILE A 33 -11.39 2.60 -17.66
C ILE A 33 -10.98 1.16 -17.28
N GLU A 34 -11.54 0.14 -17.93
CA GLU A 34 -11.20 -1.26 -17.64
C GLU A 34 -9.74 -1.58 -17.97
N GLU A 35 -9.21 -1.04 -19.07
CA GLU A 35 -7.78 -1.18 -19.39
C GLU A 35 -6.89 -0.52 -18.35
N ALA A 36 -7.31 0.65 -17.84
CA ALA A 36 -6.60 1.35 -16.77
C ALA A 36 -6.65 0.54 -15.45
N ILE A 37 -7.81 -0.03 -15.11
CA ILE A 37 -7.96 -0.88 -13.92
C ILE A 37 -7.07 -2.12 -14.02
N GLU A 38 -7.07 -2.85 -15.15
CA GLU A 38 -6.24 -4.06 -15.29
C GLU A 38 -4.73 -3.75 -15.21
N ALA A 39 -4.31 -2.61 -15.79
CA ALA A 39 -2.93 -2.14 -15.65
C ALA A 39 -2.58 -1.84 -14.19
N SER A 40 -3.48 -1.18 -13.46
CA SER A 40 -3.32 -0.84 -12.04
C SER A 40 -3.29 -2.09 -11.16
N VAL A 41 -4.20 -3.05 -11.38
CA VAL A 41 -4.24 -4.33 -10.65
C VAL A 41 -2.91 -5.08 -10.78
N LYS A 42 -2.35 -5.11 -11.99
CA LYS A 42 -1.04 -5.72 -12.23
C LYS A 42 0.08 -4.97 -11.51
N SER A 43 0.08 -3.64 -11.59
CA SER A 43 1.07 -2.75 -10.95
C SER A 43 1.07 -2.93 -9.43
N ILE A 44 -0.08 -2.76 -8.77
CA ILE A 44 -0.26 -2.92 -7.33
C ILE A 44 0.22 -4.30 -6.89
N HIS A 45 -0.27 -5.37 -7.51
CA HIS A 45 0.07 -6.74 -7.12
C HIS A 45 1.58 -7.03 -7.19
N GLN A 46 2.32 -6.32 -8.06
CA GLN A 46 3.78 -6.45 -8.15
C GLN A 46 4.53 -5.79 -6.99
N ARG A 47 3.96 -4.76 -6.35
CA ARG A 47 4.62 -3.96 -5.29
C ARG A 47 4.16 -4.25 -3.86
N VAL A 48 2.90 -4.64 -3.64
CA VAL A 48 2.31 -4.68 -2.28
C VAL A 48 2.69 -5.90 -1.44
N ASN A 49 3.43 -6.86 -1.97
CA ASN A 49 3.67 -8.16 -1.30
C ASN A 49 5.06 -8.30 -0.67
N ASP A 50 5.82 -7.21 -0.58
CA ASP A 50 7.14 -7.21 0.05
C ASP A 50 7.00 -6.96 1.55
N PHE A 51 6.88 -8.04 2.32
CA PHE A 51 6.70 -7.97 3.77
C PHE A 51 7.78 -8.78 4.47
N GLU A 52 8.28 -8.25 5.57
CA GLU A 52 9.26 -8.93 6.40
C GLU A 52 9.01 -8.65 7.89
N VAL A 53 9.44 -9.58 8.75
CA VAL A 53 9.39 -9.37 10.20
C VAL A 53 10.61 -8.54 10.60
N LEU A 54 10.35 -7.37 11.18
CA LEU A 54 11.36 -6.42 11.58
C LEU A 54 12.37 -7.04 12.55
N THR A 55 13.64 -6.94 12.19
CA THR A 55 14.77 -7.38 13.01
C THR A 55 15.59 -6.18 13.45
N GLN A 56 16.43 -6.39 14.48
CA GLN A 56 17.35 -5.33 14.91
C GLN A 56 18.34 -4.94 13.80
N GLU A 57 18.80 -5.90 13.00
CA GLU A 57 19.71 -5.65 11.86
C GLU A 57 19.06 -4.70 10.84
N MET A 58 17.78 -4.90 10.51
CA MET A 58 17.05 -4.00 9.60
C MET A 58 16.90 -2.58 10.16
N ILE A 59 16.70 -2.43 11.47
CA ILE A 59 16.63 -1.11 12.12
C ILE A 59 18.00 -0.43 12.04
N ASP A 60 19.06 -1.16 12.37
CA ASP A 60 20.43 -0.65 12.37
C ASP A 60 20.87 -0.24 10.95
N ASP A 61 20.59 -1.06 9.95
CA ASP A 61 20.89 -0.78 8.54
C ASP A 61 20.12 0.44 8.03
N GLN A 62 18.85 0.58 8.43
CA GLN A 62 17.99 1.64 7.92
C GLN A 62 18.22 3.00 8.60
N ALA A 63 18.66 3.02 9.86
CA ALA A 63 18.91 4.25 10.61
C ALA A 63 19.98 5.15 9.97
N GLU A 64 20.81 4.62 9.08
CA GLU A 64 21.83 5.39 8.37
C GLU A 64 21.25 6.24 7.23
N ASP A 65 20.24 5.74 6.50
CA ASP A 65 19.78 6.32 5.23
C ASP A 65 18.28 6.68 5.17
N TYR A 66 17.42 6.07 6.01
CA TYR A 66 15.96 6.25 5.95
C TYR A 66 15.33 6.43 7.35
N ASP A 67 15.78 7.45 8.08
CA ASP A 67 15.22 7.81 9.40
C ASP A 67 13.71 8.19 9.31
N GLY A 68 12.93 7.78 10.33
CA GLY A 68 11.50 8.08 10.48
C GLY A 68 10.52 7.07 9.84
N TYR A 69 10.92 6.26 8.87
CA TYR A 69 10.00 5.32 8.20
C TYR A 69 9.57 4.14 9.08
N LEU A 70 10.35 3.81 10.11
CA LEU A 70 10.05 2.79 11.11
C LEU A 70 9.42 3.33 12.40
N ASP A 71 8.94 4.58 12.40
CA ASP A 71 8.40 5.20 13.61
C ASP A 71 7.30 4.33 14.24
N GLY A 72 7.49 4.03 15.52
CA GLY A 72 6.56 3.24 16.34
C GLY A 72 6.61 1.73 16.12
N ALA A 73 7.46 1.20 15.23
CA ALA A 73 7.65 -0.23 15.06
C ALA A 73 8.63 -0.83 16.07
N GLU A 74 8.38 -2.06 16.49
CA GLU A 74 9.24 -2.85 17.39
C GLU A 74 9.76 -4.11 16.70
N VAL A 75 10.88 -4.65 17.19
CA VAL A 75 11.41 -5.94 16.69
C VAL A 75 10.36 -7.03 16.84
N GLY A 76 10.05 -7.71 15.74
CA GLY A 76 8.97 -8.69 15.67
C GLY A 76 7.70 -8.19 14.98
N ASP A 77 7.58 -6.88 14.75
CA ASP A 77 6.50 -6.32 13.93
C ASP A 77 6.68 -6.69 12.46
N LEU A 78 5.58 -6.78 11.73
CA LEU A 78 5.59 -6.79 10.29
C LEU A 78 5.82 -5.37 9.77
N VAL A 79 6.69 -5.27 8.76
CA VAL A 79 6.97 -4.05 8.00
C VAL A 79 6.82 -4.33 6.51
N TRP A 80 6.58 -3.27 5.73
CA TRP A 80 6.45 -3.35 4.27
C TRP A 80 7.65 -2.73 3.57
N GLY A 81 8.12 -3.36 2.50
CA GLY A 81 9.25 -2.89 1.69
C GLY A 81 8.79 -1.93 0.59
N ASP A 82 9.33 -0.72 0.60
CA ASP A 82 9.17 0.26 -0.47
C ASP A 82 10.52 0.56 -1.12
N ASN A 83 10.77 -0.04 -2.27
CA ASN A 83 12.04 0.03 -3.01
C ASN A 83 13.24 -0.51 -2.21
N GLU A 84 13.83 0.31 -1.34
CA GLU A 84 15.04 0.02 -0.56
C GLU A 84 14.86 0.31 0.94
N MET A 85 13.64 0.65 1.37
CA MET A 85 13.33 0.98 2.75
C MET A 85 12.19 0.13 3.30
N TRP A 86 12.22 -0.08 4.61
CA TRP A 86 11.18 -0.70 5.40
C TRP A 86 10.29 0.35 6.06
N VAL A 87 8.99 0.17 5.94
CA VAL A 87 7.98 1.12 6.36
C VAL A 87 7.09 0.50 7.44
N SER A 88 6.91 1.22 8.55
CA SER A 88 6.04 0.82 9.66
C SER A 88 4.56 0.95 9.31
N GLN A 89 3.71 0.23 10.05
CA GLN A 89 2.26 0.40 9.97
C GLN A 89 1.84 1.86 10.15
N GLY A 90 2.41 2.55 11.15
CA GLY A 90 2.06 3.93 11.45
C GLY A 90 2.41 4.90 10.32
N THR A 91 3.52 4.66 9.62
CA THR A 91 3.91 5.46 8.46
C THR A 91 2.93 5.29 7.30
N VAL A 92 2.57 4.05 6.93
CA VAL A 92 1.59 3.82 5.85
C VAL A 92 0.20 4.36 6.23
N GLU A 93 -0.21 4.26 7.50
CA GLU A 93 -1.45 4.89 7.99
C GLU A 93 -1.45 6.41 7.83
N SER A 94 -0.30 7.07 8.03
CA SER A 94 -0.15 8.51 7.80
C SER A 94 -0.33 8.89 6.33
N TRP A 95 0.22 8.09 5.41
CA TRP A 95 0.07 8.32 3.97
C TRP A 95 -1.40 8.22 3.54
N ILE A 96 -2.11 7.17 3.98
CA ILE A 96 -3.55 7.03 3.73
C ILE A 96 -4.31 8.26 4.21
N TYR A 97 -4.03 8.73 5.43
CA TYR A 97 -4.72 9.90 5.98
C TYR A 97 -4.49 11.17 5.14
N GLU A 98 -3.27 11.36 4.64
CA GLU A 98 -2.93 12.48 3.75
C GLU A 98 -3.62 12.36 2.39
N GLU A 99 -3.60 11.18 1.78
CA GLU A 99 -4.24 10.90 0.50
C GLU A 99 -5.75 11.07 0.57
N GLU A 100 -6.41 10.50 1.59
CA GLU A 100 -7.86 10.66 1.80
C GLU A 100 -8.24 12.13 2.03
N GLY A 101 -7.41 12.89 2.76
CA GLY A 101 -7.60 14.33 2.94
C GLY A 101 -7.52 15.12 1.63
N LEU A 102 -6.63 14.72 0.71
CA LEU A 102 -6.50 15.33 -0.61
C LEU A 102 -7.61 14.90 -1.58
N ALA A 103 -8.12 13.69 -1.44
CA ALA A 103 -9.18 13.09 -2.24
C ALA A 103 -10.58 13.60 -1.87
N HIS A 104 -10.77 14.07 -0.64
CA HIS A 104 -12.09 14.41 -0.12
C HIS A 104 -12.85 15.42 -1.01
N GLY A 105 -13.98 14.96 -1.58
CA GLY A 105 -14.87 15.78 -2.40
C GLY A 105 -14.39 16.01 -3.84
N LYS A 106 -13.43 15.23 -4.33
CA LYS A 106 -12.95 15.27 -5.72
C LYS A 106 -13.33 13.99 -6.47
N ASP A 107 -13.52 14.13 -7.77
CA ASP A 107 -13.50 12.98 -8.68
C ASP A 107 -12.05 12.51 -8.80
N LEU A 108 -11.80 11.25 -8.46
CA LEU A 108 -10.47 10.65 -8.53
C LEU A 108 -10.22 10.08 -9.93
N ASP A 109 -8.96 10.09 -10.34
CA ASP A 109 -8.54 9.25 -11.46
C ASP A 109 -8.12 7.86 -10.98
N VAL A 110 -8.00 6.91 -11.92
CA VAL A 110 -7.59 5.54 -11.61
C VAL A 110 -6.20 5.47 -10.93
N ARG A 111 -5.29 6.42 -11.16
CA ARG A 111 -3.96 6.43 -10.53
C ARG A 111 -4.00 6.90 -9.07
N ASP A 112 -4.86 7.87 -8.76
CA ASP A 112 -5.11 8.26 -7.38
C ASP A 112 -5.71 7.07 -6.60
N ILE A 113 -6.65 6.36 -7.22
CA ILE A 113 -7.24 5.13 -6.67
C ILE A 113 -6.19 4.02 -6.53
N GLU A 114 -5.28 3.87 -7.49
CA GLU A 114 -4.22 2.86 -7.46
C GLU A 114 -3.33 3.00 -6.21
N SER A 115 -3.00 4.24 -5.83
CA SER A 115 -2.16 4.54 -4.67
C SER A 115 -2.89 4.21 -3.38
N LEU A 116 -4.10 4.75 -3.22
CA LEU A 116 -4.98 4.50 -2.07
C LEU A 116 -5.22 3.00 -1.83
N VAL A 117 -5.58 2.25 -2.88
CA VAL A 117 -5.87 0.82 -2.78
C VAL A 117 -4.66 0.03 -2.33
N ALA A 118 -3.46 0.36 -2.84
CA ALA A 118 -2.25 -0.33 -2.42
C ALA A 118 -1.97 -0.11 -0.94
N ASP A 119 -2.04 1.13 -0.48
CA ASP A 119 -1.71 1.50 0.89
C ASP A 119 -2.70 0.90 1.88
N HIS A 120 -4.01 0.92 1.56
CA HIS A 120 -5.05 0.24 2.36
C HIS A 120 -4.79 -1.27 2.48
N LEU A 121 -4.48 -1.96 1.38
CA LEU A 121 -4.20 -3.40 1.40
C LEU A 121 -2.94 -3.73 2.20
N ILE A 122 -1.90 -2.90 2.10
CA ILE A 122 -0.67 -3.02 2.89
C ILE A 122 -0.99 -2.87 4.38
N VAL A 123 -1.67 -1.78 4.76
CA VAL A 123 -2.04 -1.51 6.16
C VAL A 123 -2.90 -2.62 6.75
N ASP A 124 -3.83 -3.18 5.98
CA ASP A 124 -4.65 -4.30 6.44
C ASP A 124 -3.80 -5.53 6.78
N ARG A 125 -2.77 -5.82 5.99
CA ARG A 125 -1.83 -6.92 6.28
C ARG A 125 -0.96 -6.63 7.50
N LEU A 126 -0.42 -5.41 7.60
CA LEU A 126 0.37 -4.96 8.75
C LEU A 126 -0.45 -5.06 10.05
N LYS A 127 -1.66 -4.49 10.07
CA LYS A 127 -2.59 -4.54 11.21
C LYS A 127 -2.90 -5.97 11.64
N LYS A 128 -3.26 -6.83 10.68
CA LYS A 128 -3.61 -8.23 10.95
C LYS A 128 -2.46 -9.00 11.61
N PHE A 129 -1.22 -8.68 11.27
CA PHE A 129 -0.05 -9.32 11.85
C PHE A 129 0.37 -8.70 13.18
N ASN A 130 0.37 -7.37 13.29
CA ASN A 130 0.91 -6.62 14.43
C ASN A 130 -0.05 -6.55 15.62
N SER A 131 -1.35 -6.80 15.41
CA SER A 131 -2.36 -6.79 16.48
C SER A 131 -2.31 -8.02 17.42
N LYS A 132 -1.16 -8.68 17.57
CA LYS A 132 -0.99 -9.90 18.38
C LYS A 132 -0.92 -9.63 19.88
#